data_AF-A0A521W9T8-F1
#
_entry.id   AF-A0A521W9T8-F1
#
_cell.length_a   1.000
_cell.length_b   1.000
_cell.length_c   1.000
_cell.angle_alpha   90.00
_cell.angle_beta   90.00
_cell.angle_gamma   90.00
#
_symmetry.space_group_name_H-M   'P 1'
#
loop_
_entity.id
_entity.type
_entity.pdbx_description
1 polymer ?
#
loop_
_entity_poly.entity_id
_entity_poly.type
_entity_poly.pdbx_seq_one_letter_code
_entity_poly.pdbx_strand_id
1 'polypeptide(L)'
;MTLDELRELARAPAFADASPLGERLWLGVALDHAPGVDAEEYTLLAGWLRRQPCPVIALGGTDHPLRPAFDLVLASADEAAPLLSNIRHAPLAAMVLVQLLRITEGMPVAAALTVESLAYATLQGGPEFRRWLQAQTPHAMDRPREDGPPVLIARDGDQVAIRLNRPAQRNSLSVEMRDALCEAFELVEADPAIRVARVSGNGPCFSAGGDLGEFGSVTDPATAHAVRSLRLPAAILARCAGRVEFHLHGACIGAGIELPAFGRRVTAARGAFFQLPEIRFGLLPGAGGCVSIPRRIGRQRTAWMALSGERVDVARAQEWGLVDEVVG
;
A
#
# COMPACT_ATOMS: atom_id res chain seq x y z
N MET A 1 -9.43 16.00 -20.17
CA MET A 1 -8.83 17.13 -20.89
C MET A 1 -7.85 16.61 -21.92
N THR A 2 -7.65 17.36 -23.00
CA THR A 2 -6.65 17.06 -24.04
C THR A 2 -5.24 17.45 -23.56
N LEU A 3 -4.20 17.06 -24.31
CA LEU A 3 -2.84 17.51 -24.03
C LEU A 3 -2.69 19.03 -24.21
N ASP A 4 -3.41 19.64 -25.16
CA ASP A 4 -3.36 21.09 -25.38
C ASP A 4 -3.98 21.88 -24.22
N GLU A 5 -5.09 21.39 -23.66
CA GLU A 5 -5.67 21.96 -22.43
C GLU A 5 -4.69 21.83 -21.25
N LEU A 6 -3.95 20.72 -21.16
CA LEU A 6 -2.89 20.56 -20.15
C LEU A 6 -1.75 21.57 -20.35
N ARG A 7 -1.34 21.84 -21.60
CA ARG A 7 -0.30 22.84 -21.92
C ARG A 7 -0.70 24.24 -21.47
N GLU A 8 -1.93 24.65 -21.76
CA GLU A 8 -2.51 25.91 -21.32
C GLU A 8 -2.49 26.02 -19.79
N LEU A 9 -3.00 25.01 -19.09
CA LEU A 9 -3.04 24.98 -17.63
C LEU A 9 -1.65 24.98 -16.98
N ALA A 10 -0.68 24.26 -17.56
CA ALA A 10 0.66 24.17 -17.00
C ALA A 10 1.44 25.48 -17.05
N ARG A 11 1.07 26.40 -17.95
CA ARG A 11 1.64 27.75 -18.06
C ARG A 11 0.95 28.78 -17.14
N ALA A 12 -0.22 28.45 -16.60
CA ALA A 12 -0.93 29.31 -15.66
C ALA A 12 -0.32 29.24 -14.24
N PRO A 13 -0.38 30.32 -13.45
CA PRO A 13 0.16 30.35 -12.09
C PRO A 13 -0.69 29.56 -11.07
N ALA A 14 -1.86 29.05 -11.45
CA ALA A 14 -2.82 28.39 -10.58
C ALA A 14 -2.86 26.87 -10.79
N PHE A 15 -3.30 26.12 -9.76
CA PHE A 15 -3.63 24.71 -9.89
C PHE A 15 -4.81 24.51 -10.85
N ALA A 16 -4.96 23.29 -11.37
CA ALA A 16 -6.24 22.92 -11.96
C ALA A 16 -7.34 23.05 -10.90
N ASP A 17 -8.56 23.33 -11.34
CA ASP A 17 -9.77 23.29 -10.50
C ASP A 17 -10.12 21.86 -10.00
N ALA A 18 -9.15 20.94 -10.02
CA ALA A 18 -9.25 19.57 -9.54
C ALA A 18 -8.67 19.46 -8.12
N SER A 19 -9.52 19.15 -7.15
CA SER A 19 -9.21 19.14 -5.73
C SER A 19 -10.11 18.12 -5.00
N PRO A 20 -9.65 17.51 -3.90
CA PRO A 20 -10.51 16.63 -3.09
C PRO A 20 -11.70 17.37 -2.44
N LEU A 21 -11.70 18.71 -2.45
CA LEU A 21 -12.77 19.56 -1.91
C LEU A 21 -13.67 20.16 -3.00
N GLY A 22 -13.35 19.95 -4.28
CA GLY A 22 -14.07 20.52 -5.42
C GLY A 22 -15.02 19.53 -6.10
N GLU A 23 -15.64 19.96 -7.19
CA GLU A 23 -16.50 19.08 -8.01
C GLU A 23 -15.68 18.08 -8.83
N ARG A 24 -14.45 18.46 -9.20
CA ARG A 24 -13.51 17.65 -9.96
C ARG A 24 -12.48 17.02 -9.02
N LEU A 25 -12.66 15.74 -8.68
CA LEU A 25 -11.84 15.07 -7.66
C LEU A 25 -10.52 14.46 -8.19
N TRP A 26 -10.32 14.47 -9.52
CA TRP A 26 -9.10 14.00 -10.18
C TRP A 26 -8.87 14.78 -11.49
N LEU A 27 -7.65 14.70 -12.01
CA LEU A 27 -7.29 15.25 -13.30
C LEU A 27 -7.15 14.12 -14.33
N GLY A 28 -8.08 14.02 -15.29
CA GLY A 28 -8.01 13.06 -16.38
C GLY A 28 -7.46 13.69 -17.66
N VAL A 29 -6.38 13.16 -18.22
CA VAL A 29 -5.74 13.62 -19.47
C VAL A 29 -5.77 12.51 -20.51
N ALA A 30 -6.32 12.78 -21.69
CA ALA A 30 -6.24 11.86 -22.82
C ALA A 30 -4.91 12.07 -23.55
N LEU A 31 -4.13 11.00 -23.73
CA LEU A 31 -2.83 11.04 -24.41
C LEU A 31 -2.88 10.53 -25.85
N ASP A 32 -4.04 10.07 -26.30
CA ASP A 32 -4.21 9.48 -27.62
C ASP A 32 -3.98 10.51 -28.74
N HIS A 33 -3.24 10.11 -29.78
CA HIS A 33 -3.00 10.89 -31.00
C HIS A 33 -2.28 12.23 -30.79
N ALA A 34 -1.62 12.41 -29.64
CA ALA A 34 -0.92 13.64 -29.31
C ALA A 34 0.47 13.71 -29.97
N PRO A 35 0.89 14.87 -30.51
CA PRO A 35 2.24 15.07 -31.02
C PRO A 35 3.27 14.92 -29.89
N GLY A 36 4.50 14.55 -30.26
CA GLY A 36 5.60 14.36 -29.32
C GLY A 36 5.84 15.59 -28.44
N VAL A 37 6.28 15.33 -27.21
CA VAL A 37 6.64 16.34 -26.22
C VAL A 37 8.17 16.44 -26.19
N ASP A 38 8.72 17.64 -26.39
CA ASP A 38 10.17 17.84 -26.27
C ASP A 38 10.63 17.81 -24.79
N ALA A 39 11.94 17.90 -24.55
CA ALA A 39 12.50 17.77 -23.21
C ALA A 39 12.11 18.92 -22.27
N GLU A 40 12.00 20.14 -22.79
CA GLU A 40 11.64 21.33 -22.01
C GLU A 40 10.15 21.26 -21.63
N GLU A 41 9.31 20.95 -22.61
CA GLU A 41 7.89 20.75 -22.41
C GLU A 41 7.61 19.57 -21.48
N TYR A 42 8.34 18.46 -21.61
CA TYR A 42 8.22 17.32 -20.69
C TYR A 42 8.49 17.76 -19.25
N THR A 43 9.56 18.51 -19.03
CA THR A 43 9.95 18.98 -17.69
C THR A 43 8.87 19.87 -17.08
N LEU A 44 8.33 20.80 -17.88
CA LEU A 44 7.25 21.68 -17.47
C LEU A 44 5.98 20.89 -17.11
N LEU A 45 5.49 20.06 -18.03
CA LEU A 45 4.23 19.33 -17.89
C LEU A 45 4.33 18.27 -16.79
N ALA A 46 5.41 17.48 -16.74
CA ALA A 46 5.62 16.47 -15.72
C ALA A 46 5.75 17.11 -14.33
N GLY A 47 6.50 18.22 -14.23
CA GLY A 47 6.63 18.98 -13.00
C GLY A 47 5.28 19.51 -12.51
N TRP A 48 4.46 20.05 -13.41
CA TRP A 48 3.13 20.57 -13.08
C TRP A 48 2.16 19.46 -12.67
N LEU A 49 2.09 18.34 -13.41
CA LEU A 49 1.23 17.20 -13.10
C LEU A 49 1.52 16.63 -11.70
N ARG A 50 2.80 16.46 -11.37
CA ARG A 50 3.22 15.86 -10.09
C ARG A 50 2.93 16.74 -8.88
N ARG A 51 2.70 18.05 -9.08
CA ARG A 51 2.31 18.99 -8.01
C ARG A 51 0.80 19.06 -7.75
N GLN A 52 -0.04 18.44 -8.58
CA GLN A 52 -1.49 18.55 -8.41
C GLN A 52 -1.96 17.89 -7.10
N PRO A 53 -2.91 18.51 -6.38
CA PRO A 53 -3.40 18.01 -5.09
C PRO A 53 -4.45 16.90 -5.23
N CYS A 54 -4.45 16.18 -6.34
CA CYS A 54 -5.41 15.12 -6.62
C CYS A 54 -4.75 14.02 -7.48
N PRO A 55 -5.39 12.84 -7.61
CA PRO A 55 -4.97 11.83 -8.58
C PRO A 55 -4.93 12.40 -10.00
N VAL A 56 -3.81 12.18 -10.69
CA VAL A 56 -3.66 12.51 -12.11
C VAL A 56 -3.63 11.22 -12.93
N ILE A 57 -4.55 11.12 -13.89
CA ILE A 57 -4.88 9.90 -14.62
C ILE A 57 -4.70 10.15 -16.11
N ALA A 58 -3.84 9.37 -16.74
CA ALA A 58 -3.76 9.31 -18.19
C ALA A 58 -4.70 8.23 -18.74
N LEU A 59 -5.38 8.55 -19.83
CA LEU A 59 -6.14 7.61 -20.65
C LEU A 59 -5.40 7.41 -21.97
N GLY A 60 -5.14 6.15 -22.32
CA GLY A 60 -4.48 5.74 -23.55
C GLY A 60 -2.99 6.12 -23.62
N GLY A 61 -2.48 6.31 -24.84
CA GLY A 61 -1.09 6.73 -25.10
C GLY A 61 -0.02 5.80 -24.50
N THR A 62 -0.07 4.50 -24.82
CA THR A 62 0.85 3.49 -24.28
C THR A 62 2.33 3.75 -24.52
N ASP A 63 2.73 4.60 -25.47
CA ASP A 63 4.15 4.93 -25.67
C ASP A 63 4.47 6.42 -25.45
N HIS A 64 3.54 7.15 -24.81
CA HIS A 64 3.67 8.58 -24.63
C HIS A 64 4.78 8.94 -23.60
N PRO A 65 5.67 9.90 -23.87
CA PRO A 65 6.79 10.24 -22.97
C PRO A 65 6.34 10.75 -21.60
N LEU A 66 5.18 11.41 -21.50
CA LEU A 66 4.63 11.89 -20.21
C LEU A 66 4.10 10.80 -19.28
N ARG A 67 3.98 9.54 -19.70
CA ARG A 67 3.41 8.45 -18.88
C ARG A 67 3.97 8.41 -17.45
N PRO A 68 5.29 8.55 -17.20
CA PRO A 68 5.85 8.50 -15.84
C PRO A 68 5.39 9.66 -14.94
N ALA A 69 4.88 10.76 -15.50
CA ALA A 69 4.38 11.89 -14.73
C ALA A 69 3.02 11.61 -14.06
N PHE A 70 2.27 10.62 -14.56
CA PHE A 70 0.93 10.30 -14.06
C PHE A 70 0.96 9.32 -12.89
N ASP A 71 -0.08 9.33 -12.05
CA ASP A 71 -0.28 8.30 -11.02
C ASP A 71 -0.81 7.00 -11.61
N LEU A 72 -1.62 7.13 -12.65
CA LEU A 72 -2.27 6.02 -13.32
C LEU A 72 -2.22 6.25 -14.82
N VAL A 73 -1.98 5.18 -15.56
CA VAL A 73 -2.15 5.14 -17.02
C VAL A 73 -3.08 3.98 -17.29
N LEU A 74 -4.26 4.28 -17.82
CA LEU A 74 -5.32 3.31 -18.08
C LEU A 74 -5.57 3.21 -19.57
N ALA A 75 -5.96 2.04 -20.06
CA ALA A 75 -6.21 1.86 -21.49
C ALA A 75 -7.48 2.60 -21.94
N SER A 76 -8.49 2.68 -21.07
CA SER A 76 -9.78 3.31 -21.38
C SER A 76 -10.45 3.93 -20.15
N ALA A 77 -11.50 4.71 -20.39
CA ALA A 77 -12.34 5.26 -19.32
C ALA A 77 -13.09 4.18 -18.55
N ASP A 78 -13.41 3.04 -19.18
CA ASP A 78 -14.13 1.94 -18.53
C ASP A 78 -13.27 1.25 -17.47
N GLU A 79 -11.97 1.07 -17.72
CA GLU A 79 -11.01 0.58 -16.72
C GLU A 79 -10.90 1.50 -15.49
N ALA A 80 -11.23 2.78 -15.65
CA ALA A 80 -11.20 3.75 -14.58
C ALA A 80 -12.40 3.61 -13.63
N ALA A 81 -13.52 3.03 -14.04
CA ALA A 81 -14.78 3.13 -13.31
C ALA A 81 -14.72 2.68 -11.82
N PRO A 82 -14.15 1.50 -11.47
CA PRO A 82 -14.06 1.08 -10.07
C PRO A 82 -13.18 2.04 -9.24
N LEU A 83 -12.09 2.49 -9.83
CA LEU A 83 -11.13 3.41 -9.22
C LEU A 83 -11.74 4.80 -8.99
N LEU A 84 -12.44 5.34 -9.99
CA LEU A 84 -13.14 6.62 -9.89
C LEU A 84 -14.26 6.58 -8.85
N SER A 85 -14.97 5.44 -8.72
CA SER A 85 -15.98 5.25 -7.67
C SER A 85 -15.36 5.37 -6.28
N ASN A 86 -14.21 4.72 -6.04
CA ASN A 86 -13.52 4.82 -4.75
C ASN A 86 -12.94 6.21 -4.50
N ILE A 87 -12.40 6.89 -5.52
CA ILE A 87 -11.95 8.28 -5.40
C ILE A 87 -13.12 9.20 -5.01
N ARG A 88 -14.31 9.01 -5.58
CA ARG A 88 -15.51 9.76 -5.18
C ARG A 88 -15.92 9.46 -3.74
N HIS A 89 -15.74 8.22 -3.29
CA HIS A 89 -16.07 7.83 -1.93
C HIS A 89 -15.10 8.43 -0.90
N ALA A 90 -13.80 8.41 -1.20
CA ALA A 90 -12.73 8.83 -0.28
C ALA A 90 -11.69 9.74 -0.97
N PRO A 91 -12.08 10.95 -1.40
CA PRO A 91 -11.21 11.86 -2.13
C PRO A 91 -9.99 12.34 -1.32
N LEU A 92 -10.10 12.52 -0.01
CA LEU A 92 -8.98 12.93 0.85
C LEU A 92 -7.94 11.80 0.94
N ALA A 93 -8.38 10.57 1.20
CA ALA A 93 -7.50 9.41 1.19
C ALA A 93 -6.83 9.21 -0.18
N ALA A 94 -7.57 9.39 -1.28
CA ALA A 94 -7.02 9.30 -2.63
C ALA A 94 -5.93 10.36 -2.90
N MET A 95 -6.15 11.62 -2.50
CA MET A 95 -5.15 12.68 -2.58
C MET A 95 -3.90 12.31 -1.79
N VAL A 96 -4.06 11.97 -0.51
CA VAL A 96 -2.92 11.71 0.39
C VAL A 96 -2.11 10.52 -0.10
N LEU A 97 -2.78 9.47 -0.60
CA LEU A 97 -2.13 8.30 -1.18
C LEU A 97 -1.22 8.67 -2.36
N VAL A 98 -1.73 9.38 -3.37
CA VAL A 98 -0.90 9.70 -4.55
C VAL A 98 0.24 10.66 -4.22
N GLN A 99 0.02 11.62 -3.32
CA GLN A 99 1.06 12.53 -2.85
C GLN A 99 2.15 11.77 -2.09
N LEU A 100 1.76 10.85 -1.20
CA LEU A 100 2.68 9.99 -0.46
C LEU A 100 3.54 9.15 -1.42
N LEU A 101 2.92 8.51 -2.41
CA LEU A 101 3.64 7.70 -3.38
C LEU A 101 4.60 8.54 -4.24
N ARG A 102 4.23 9.76 -4.62
CA ARG A 102 5.09 10.67 -5.39
C ARG A 102 6.27 11.20 -4.55
N ILE A 103 6.03 11.59 -3.30
CA ILE A 103 7.06 12.22 -2.46
C ILE A 103 8.06 11.18 -1.95
N THR A 104 7.62 9.95 -1.66
CA THR A 104 8.49 8.87 -1.17
C THR A 104 9.27 8.15 -2.26
N GLU A 105 9.04 8.51 -3.53
CA GLU A 105 9.79 8.01 -4.68
C GLU A 105 11.27 8.41 -4.51
N GLY A 106 12.14 7.41 -4.31
CA GLY A 106 13.58 7.63 -4.08
C GLY A 106 13.97 8.00 -2.64
N MET A 107 13.03 8.11 -1.69
CA MET A 107 13.39 8.33 -0.28
C MET A 107 14.09 7.09 0.33
N PRO A 108 14.99 7.28 1.31
CA PRO A 108 15.43 6.19 2.17
C PRO A 108 14.23 5.52 2.89
N VAL A 109 14.27 4.20 3.04
CA VAL A 109 13.14 3.40 3.59
C VAL A 109 12.69 3.91 4.95
N ALA A 110 13.61 4.19 5.87
CA ALA A 110 13.28 4.68 7.21
C ALA A 110 12.52 6.03 7.17
N ALA A 111 12.98 6.98 6.35
CA ALA A 111 12.31 8.27 6.18
C ALA A 111 10.92 8.11 5.54
N ALA A 112 10.82 7.25 4.51
CA ALA A 112 9.56 6.97 3.83
C ALA A 112 8.51 6.36 4.78
N LEU A 113 8.93 5.46 5.69
CA LEU A 113 8.04 4.87 6.71
C LEU A 113 7.53 5.93 7.69
N THR A 114 8.36 6.88 8.11
CA THR A 114 7.91 8.01 8.93
C THR A 114 6.87 8.86 8.21
N VAL A 115 7.12 9.19 6.92
CA VAL A 115 6.18 9.99 6.11
C VAL A 115 4.86 9.24 5.88
N GLU A 116 4.91 7.93 5.61
CA GLU A 116 3.70 7.09 5.54
C GLU A 116 2.92 7.11 6.85
N SER A 117 3.60 6.96 7.99
CA SER A 117 2.96 7.00 9.31
C SER A 117 2.27 8.34 9.58
N LEU A 118 2.89 9.47 9.23
CA LEU A 118 2.29 10.81 9.32
C LEU A 118 1.08 10.97 8.39
N ALA A 119 1.19 10.47 7.15
CA ALA A 119 0.10 10.50 6.18
C ALA A 119 -1.10 9.66 6.64
N TYR A 120 -0.84 8.45 7.17
CA TYR A 120 -1.87 7.59 7.73
C TYR A 120 -2.54 8.22 8.96
N ALA A 121 -1.76 8.78 9.88
CA ALA A 121 -2.29 9.49 11.06
C ALA A 121 -3.19 10.66 10.67
N THR A 122 -2.80 11.42 9.64
CA THR A 122 -3.63 12.50 9.08
C THR A 122 -5.02 11.98 8.66
N LEU A 123 -5.07 10.85 7.95
CA LEU A 123 -6.33 10.24 7.52
C LEU A 123 -7.13 9.63 8.67
N GLN A 124 -6.48 9.09 9.72
CA GLN A 124 -7.16 8.61 10.93
C GLN A 124 -7.95 9.72 11.64
N GLY A 125 -7.48 10.97 11.58
CA GLY A 125 -8.22 12.12 12.10
C GLY A 125 -9.33 12.63 11.15
N GLY A 126 -9.37 12.12 9.93
CA GLY A 126 -10.19 12.62 8.83
C GLY A 126 -11.68 12.22 8.87
N PRO A 127 -12.53 12.92 8.10
CA PRO A 127 -13.97 12.66 8.08
C PRO A 127 -14.33 11.32 7.44
N GLU A 128 -13.54 10.84 6.47
CA GLU A 128 -13.81 9.61 5.73
C GLU A 128 -13.66 8.37 6.62
N PHE A 129 -12.55 8.29 7.39
CA PHE A 129 -12.35 7.23 8.36
C PHE A 129 -13.35 7.29 9.51
N ARG A 130 -13.69 8.50 9.99
CA ARG A 130 -14.74 8.67 11.00
C ARG A 130 -16.10 8.15 10.53
N ARG A 131 -16.48 8.46 9.29
CA ARG A 131 -17.71 7.95 8.67
C ARG A 131 -17.70 6.43 8.59
N TRP A 132 -16.57 5.83 8.21
CA TRP A 132 -16.42 4.38 8.19
C TRP A 132 -16.58 3.77 9.59
N LEU A 133 -15.89 4.32 10.61
CA LEU A 133 -16.00 3.85 12.00
C LEU A 133 -17.43 3.91 12.53
N GLN A 134 -18.17 4.99 12.24
CA GLN A 134 -19.57 5.14 12.65
C GLN A 134 -20.52 4.15 11.97
N ALA A 135 -20.18 3.71 10.76
CA ALA A 135 -20.94 2.70 10.03
C ALA A 135 -20.61 1.27 10.49
N GLN A 136 -19.49 1.05 11.19
CA GLN A 136 -19.19 -0.25 11.76
C GLN A 136 -20.11 -0.51 12.96
N THR A 137 -20.87 -1.60 12.88
CA THR A 137 -21.51 -2.16 14.08
C THR A 137 -20.38 -2.62 15.00
N PRO A 138 -20.43 -2.38 16.32
CA PRO A 138 -19.42 -2.88 17.25
C PRO A 138 -19.28 -4.39 17.06
N HIS A 139 -18.23 -4.82 16.36
CA HIS A 139 -17.84 -6.23 16.28
C HIS A 139 -16.98 -6.55 17.51
N ALA A 140 -17.49 -6.19 18.68
CA ALA A 140 -17.18 -6.88 19.91
C ALA A 140 -18.33 -7.89 20.03
N MET A 141 -18.11 -9.20 20.05
CA MET A 141 -17.66 -9.81 21.30
C MET A 141 -17.34 -11.31 21.20
N ASP A 142 -17.38 -11.93 20.04
CA ASP A 142 -17.22 -13.40 19.93
C ASP A 142 -16.08 -13.78 18.98
N ARG A 143 -14.88 -13.31 19.32
CA ARG A 143 -13.67 -13.78 18.65
C ARG A 143 -13.27 -15.12 19.25
N PRO A 144 -13.01 -16.16 18.44
CA PRO A 144 -12.44 -17.38 18.94
C PRO A 144 -11.13 -17.04 19.65
N ARG A 145 -11.04 -17.35 20.95
CA ARG A 145 -9.76 -17.30 21.63
C ARG A 145 -8.92 -18.45 21.10
N GLU A 146 -7.75 -18.13 20.56
CA GLU A 146 -6.75 -19.10 20.19
C GLU A 146 -5.63 -19.04 21.22
N ASP A 147 -5.41 -20.15 21.92
CA ASP A 147 -4.35 -20.25 22.92
C ASP A 147 -2.96 -20.25 22.26
N GLY A 148 -1.94 -19.86 23.03
CA GLY A 148 -0.55 -19.83 22.59
C GLY A 148 -0.16 -18.54 21.87
N PRO A 149 1.12 -18.41 21.45
CA PRO A 149 1.63 -17.16 20.90
C PRO A 149 1.07 -16.87 19.50
N PRO A 150 0.89 -15.59 19.13
CA PRO A 150 0.38 -15.18 17.82
C PRO A 150 1.40 -15.43 16.70
N VAL A 151 2.69 -15.57 17.06
CA VAL A 151 3.78 -15.95 16.16
C VAL A 151 4.51 -17.15 16.78
N LEU A 152 4.69 -18.21 15.99
CA LEU A 152 5.55 -19.34 16.36
C LEU A 152 6.94 -19.13 15.76
N ILE A 153 7.97 -19.30 16.58
CA ILE A 153 9.38 -19.18 16.17
C ILE A 153 10.06 -20.53 16.42
N ALA A 154 10.71 -21.07 15.40
CA ALA A 154 11.55 -22.26 15.52
C ALA A 154 12.88 -22.02 14.81
N ARG A 155 13.99 -22.36 15.47
CA ARG A 155 15.34 -22.21 14.92
C ARG A 155 15.97 -23.57 14.68
N ASP A 156 16.60 -23.72 13.52
CA ASP A 156 17.46 -24.85 13.17
C ASP A 156 18.76 -24.29 12.57
N GLY A 157 19.85 -24.36 13.34
CA GLY A 157 21.14 -23.78 12.95
C GLY A 157 21.06 -22.28 12.62
N ASP A 158 21.36 -21.95 11.36
CA ASP A 158 21.33 -20.60 10.80
C ASP A 158 19.98 -20.19 10.18
N GLN A 159 18.95 -21.04 10.32
CA GLN A 159 17.62 -20.81 9.78
C GLN A 159 16.59 -20.59 10.89
N VAL A 160 15.69 -19.65 10.68
CA VAL A 160 14.54 -19.40 11.57
C VAL A 160 13.24 -19.51 10.78
N ALA A 161 12.30 -20.30 11.27
CA ALA A 161 10.92 -20.32 10.80
C ALA A 161 10.06 -19.43 11.69
N ILE A 162 9.36 -18.48 11.08
CA ILE A 162 8.41 -17.55 11.71
C ILE A 162 7.03 -17.87 11.11
N ARG A 163 6.05 -18.24 11.95
CA ARG A 163 4.70 -18.59 11.49
C ARG A 163 3.64 -17.74 12.17
N LEU A 164 2.81 -17.05 11.38
CA LEU A 164 1.61 -16.38 11.89
C LEU A 164 0.62 -17.44 12.39
N ASN A 165 0.12 -17.28 13.62
CA ASN A 165 -0.57 -18.32 14.37
C ASN A 165 -1.87 -17.81 15.02
N ARG A 166 -2.70 -17.14 14.20
CA ARG A 166 -4.09 -16.78 14.52
C ARG A 166 -5.03 -17.21 13.37
N PRO A 167 -5.01 -18.50 12.97
CA PRO A 167 -5.70 -18.95 11.77
C PRO A 167 -7.22 -18.74 11.80
N ALA A 168 -7.87 -18.81 12.97
CA ALA A 168 -9.31 -18.56 13.05
C ALA A 168 -9.67 -17.08 12.84
N GLN A 169 -8.71 -16.16 13.02
CA GLN A 169 -8.83 -14.74 12.63
C GLN A 169 -8.14 -14.45 11.29
N ARG A 170 -7.84 -15.49 10.50
CA ARG A 170 -7.13 -15.36 9.20
C ARG A 170 -5.80 -14.61 9.34
N ASN A 171 -5.12 -14.78 10.47
CA ASN A 171 -3.86 -14.14 10.81
C ASN A 171 -3.90 -12.60 10.67
N SER A 172 -4.99 -11.96 11.08
CA SER A 172 -5.08 -10.50 11.11
C SER A 172 -4.02 -9.89 12.04
N LEU A 173 -3.49 -8.73 11.68
CA LEU A 173 -2.47 -8.00 12.43
C LEU A 173 -3.10 -7.17 13.56
N SER A 174 -3.49 -7.88 14.63
CA SER A 174 -3.83 -7.30 15.94
C SER A 174 -2.61 -6.66 16.61
N VAL A 175 -2.79 -5.93 17.72
CA VAL A 175 -1.70 -5.42 18.58
C VAL A 175 -0.76 -6.58 18.93
N GLU A 176 -1.33 -7.69 19.40
CA GLU A 176 -0.59 -8.88 19.81
C GLU A 176 0.27 -9.45 18.67
N MET A 177 -0.30 -9.59 17.47
CA MET A 177 0.42 -10.07 16.29
C MET A 177 1.53 -9.10 15.87
N ARG A 178 1.28 -7.79 15.92
CA ARG A 178 2.28 -6.77 15.58
C ARG A 178 3.46 -6.81 16.54
N ASP A 179 3.19 -6.87 17.85
CA ASP A 179 4.25 -6.93 18.87
C ASP A 179 5.10 -8.19 18.73
N ALA A 180 4.48 -9.35 18.52
CA ALA A 180 5.20 -10.60 18.31
C ALA A 180 6.01 -10.63 17.00
N LEU A 181 5.54 -9.96 15.94
CA LEU A 181 6.32 -9.77 14.71
C LEU A 181 7.50 -8.84 14.90
N CYS A 182 7.35 -7.75 15.68
CA CYS A 182 8.48 -6.91 16.06
C CYS A 182 9.55 -7.73 16.77
N GLU A 183 9.18 -8.51 17.79
CA GLU A 183 10.10 -9.38 18.54
C GLU A 183 10.78 -10.42 17.63
N ALA A 184 10.03 -11.05 16.72
CA ALA A 184 10.58 -12.02 15.78
C ALA A 184 11.60 -11.39 14.82
N PHE A 185 11.33 -10.18 14.31
CA PHE A 185 12.26 -9.48 13.42
C PHE A 185 13.45 -8.87 14.16
N GLU A 186 13.28 -8.45 15.41
CA GLU A 186 14.37 -8.01 16.30
C GLU A 186 15.34 -9.15 16.58
N LEU A 187 14.83 -10.37 16.81
CA LEU A 187 15.66 -11.57 16.94
C LEU A 187 16.52 -11.79 15.68
N VAL A 188 15.90 -11.74 14.50
CA VAL A 188 16.61 -11.91 13.23
C VAL A 188 17.65 -10.82 13.05
N GLU A 189 17.27 -9.55 13.27
CA GLU A 189 18.17 -8.41 13.16
C GLU A 189 19.40 -8.54 14.07
N ALA A 190 19.19 -8.85 15.34
CA ALA A 190 20.23 -8.86 16.37
C ALA A 190 21.22 -10.01 16.23
N ASP A 191 20.81 -11.16 15.70
CA ASP A 191 21.68 -12.33 15.55
C ASP A 191 22.20 -12.47 14.10
N PRO A 192 23.49 -12.12 13.83
CA PRO A 192 24.09 -12.29 12.52
C PRO A 192 24.33 -13.76 12.14
N ALA A 193 24.26 -14.72 13.08
CA ALA A 193 24.35 -16.14 12.76
C ALA A 193 23.11 -16.65 12.02
N ILE A 194 21.95 -15.97 12.14
CA ILE A 194 20.77 -16.26 11.33
C ILE A 194 21.05 -15.79 9.90
N ARG A 195 21.06 -16.72 8.94
CA ARG A 195 21.28 -16.43 7.51
C ARG A 195 19.98 -16.31 6.73
N VAL A 196 18.95 -17.05 7.13
CA VAL A 196 17.63 -17.03 6.50
C VAL A 196 16.54 -17.11 7.56
N ALA A 197 15.57 -16.20 7.50
CA ALA A 197 14.31 -16.28 8.24
C ALA A 197 13.16 -16.47 7.25
N ARG A 198 12.40 -17.55 7.39
CA ARG A 198 11.24 -17.86 6.54
C ARG A 198 9.95 -17.52 7.27
N VAL A 199 9.16 -16.62 6.71
CA VAL A 199 7.86 -16.20 7.23
C VAL A 199 6.74 -16.88 6.45
N SER A 200 5.79 -17.48 7.15
CA SER A 200 4.59 -18.14 6.58
C SER A 200 3.39 -17.96 7.50
N GLY A 201 2.18 -18.34 7.07
CA GLY A 201 0.97 -18.30 7.89
C GLY A 201 0.41 -19.70 8.15
N ASN A 202 -0.13 -19.94 9.35
CA ASN A 202 -0.92 -21.13 9.62
C ASN A 202 -2.36 -20.97 9.11
N GLY A 203 -3.01 -22.09 8.80
CA GLY A 203 -4.42 -22.11 8.42
C GLY A 203 -4.68 -21.67 6.97
N PRO A 204 -5.87 -21.12 6.67
CA PRO A 204 -6.39 -21.02 5.31
C PRO A 204 -5.72 -19.95 4.43
N CYS A 205 -4.98 -19.02 5.02
CA CYS A 205 -4.31 -17.93 4.29
C CYS A 205 -3.10 -17.41 5.04
N PHE A 206 -2.27 -16.63 4.35
CA PHE A 206 -1.15 -15.93 4.95
C PHE A 206 -1.65 -14.88 5.95
N SER A 207 -2.37 -13.85 5.51
CA SER A 207 -2.94 -12.83 6.40
C SER A 207 -4.03 -11.99 5.73
N ALA A 208 -5.10 -11.72 6.47
CA ALA A 208 -6.19 -10.81 6.08
C ALA A 208 -5.88 -9.31 6.33
N GLY A 209 -4.67 -8.97 6.79
CA GLY A 209 -4.26 -7.57 7.00
C GLY A 209 -4.57 -7.06 8.40
N GLY A 210 -4.72 -5.75 8.55
CA GLY A 210 -5.00 -5.12 9.85
C GLY A 210 -6.26 -5.66 10.52
N ASP A 211 -6.23 -5.82 11.84
CA ASP A 211 -7.41 -6.22 12.58
C ASP A 211 -8.43 -5.07 12.66
N LEU A 212 -9.48 -5.15 11.85
CA LEU A 212 -10.51 -4.11 11.74
C LEU A 212 -11.23 -3.82 13.06
N GLY A 213 -11.31 -4.78 14.01
CA GLY A 213 -11.96 -4.51 15.29
C GLY A 213 -11.06 -3.78 16.29
N GLU A 214 -9.77 -3.58 15.98
CA GLU A 214 -8.90 -2.66 16.73
C GLU A 214 -8.86 -1.25 16.13
N PHE A 215 -9.50 -1.04 14.96
CA PHE A 215 -9.48 0.27 14.31
C PHE A 215 -10.29 1.27 15.15
N GLY A 216 -9.69 2.43 15.41
CA GLY A 216 -10.27 3.46 16.30
C GLY A 216 -10.00 3.24 17.79
N SER A 217 -9.25 2.20 18.19
CA SER A 217 -8.82 1.99 19.58
C SER A 217 -7.92 3.11 20.13
N VAL A 218 -7.13 3.74 19.25
CA VAL A 218 -6.40 4.98 19.55
C VAL A 218 -7.18 6.15 18.97
N THR A 219 -7.57 7.09 19.82
CA THR A 219 -8.56 8.13 19.49
C THR A 219 -7.96 9.39 18.89
N ASP A 220 -6.64 9.60 18.99
CA ASP A 220 -5.97 10.77 18.42
C ASP A 220 -4.82 10.39 17.46
N PRO A 221 -4.62 11.16 16.37
CA PRO A 221 -3.56 10.92 15.40
C PRO A 221 -2.13 10.95 15.95
N ALA A 222 -1.84 11.79 16.94
CA ALA A 222 -0.48 11.98 17.44
C ALA A 222 -0.01 10.74 18.22
N THR A 223 -0.87 10.22 19.10
CA THR A 223 -0.63 8.95 19.81
C THR A 223 -0.57 7.80 18.82
N ALA A 224 -1.44 7.75 17.81
CA ALA A 224 -1.41 6.70 16.80
C ALA A 224 -0.09 6.69 16.01
N HIS A 225 0.44 7.87 15.66
CA HIS A 225 1.76 8.02 15.06
C HIS A 225 2.87 7.56 16.01
N ALA A 226 2.84 7.97 17.28
CA ALA A 226 3.82 7.57 18.29
C ALA A 226 3.88 6.06 18.48
N VAL A 227 2.72 5.39 18.58
CA VAL A 227 2.62 3.92 18.66
C VAL A 227 3.26 3.26 17.43
N ARG A 228 2.94 3.72 16.21
CA ARG A 228 3.59 3.18 15.00
C ARG A 228 5.10 3.41 14.99
N SER A 229 5.56 4.58 15.41
CA SER A 229 6.99 4.89 15.46
C SER A 229 7.76 3.99 16.43
N LEU A 230 7.09 3.46 17.46
CA LEU A 230 7.68 2.54 18.43
C LEU A 230 7.53 1.06 18.04
N ARG A 231 6.41 0.68 17.41
CA ARG A 231 5.99 -0.73 17.23
C ARG A 231 5.46 -1.02 15.82
N LEU A 232 6.18 -0.58 14.79
CA LEU A 232 5.89 -0.96 13.40
C LEU A 232 6.81 -2.10 12.94
N PRO A 233 6.28 -3.32 12.67
CA PRO A 233 7.10 -4.44 12.21
C PRO A 233 7.91 -4.13 10.95
N ALA A 234 7.35 -3.35 10.01
CA ALA A 234 8.02 -2.96 8.77
C ALA A 234 9.35 -2.22 9.01
N ALA A 235 9.43 -1.39 10.06
CA ALA A 235 10.63 -0.62 10.35
C ALA A 235 11.81 -1.51 10.79
N ILE A 236 11.50 -2.60 11.50
CA ILE A 236 12.49 -3.60 11.95
C ILE A 236 12.83 -4.53 10.79
N LEU A 237 11.80 -5.05 10.12
CA LEU A 237 11.94 -5.90 8.94
C LEU A 237 12.82 -5.26 7.87
N ALA A 238 12.67 -3.96 7.60
CA ALA A 238 13.49 -3.25 6.62
C ALA A 238 15.01 -3.34 6.89
N ARG A 239 15.43 -3.46 8.16
CA ARG A 239 16.85 -3.54 8.55
C ARG A 239 17.43 -4.94 8.38
N CYS A 240 16.60 -5.98 8.41
CA CYS A 240 16.99 -7.37 8.21
C CYS A 240 16.44 -8.01 6.93
N ALA A 241 15.77 -7.24 6.06
CA ALA A 241 15.05 -7.67 4.86
C ALA A 241 15.86 -8.60 3.95
N GLY A 242 17.17 -8.35 3.80
CA GLY A 242 18.10 -9.18 3.02
C GLY A 242 18.24 -10.64 3.49
N ARG A 243 17.69 -10.97 4.66
CA ARG A 243 17.68 -12.33 5.23
C ARG A 243 16.27 -12.90 5.40
N VAL A 244 15.22 -12.15 5.07
CA VAL A 244 13.83 -12.58 5.30
C VAL A 244 13.17 -12.98 4.00
N GLU A 245 12.63 -14.19 3.96
CA GLU A 245 11.88 -14.76 2.83
C GLU A 245 10.43 -15.01 3.26
N PHE A 246 9.47 -14.71 2.40
CA PHE A 246 8.04 -14.92 2.64
C PHE A 246 7.47 -16.02 1.74
N HIS A 247 6.66 -16.88 2.33
CA HIS A 247 5.88 -17.91 1.66
C HIS A 247 4.39 -17.65 1.88
N LEU A 248 3.73 -17.18 0.81
CA LEU A 248 2.37 -16.68 0.84
C LEU A 248 1.38 -17.71 0.29
N HIS A 249 0.18 -17.76 0.86
CA HIS A 249 -0.92 -18.62 0.37
C HIS A 249 -2.27 -17.99 0.70
N GLY A 250 -3.30 -18.34 -0.07
CA GLY A 250 -4.64 -17.78 0.12
C GLY A 250 -4.67 -16.24 0.10
N ALA A 251 -5.44 -15.65 1.01
CA ALA A 251 -5.55 -14.19 1.14
C ALA A 251 -4.25 -13.55 1.67
N CYS A 252 -3.78 -12.50 0.97
CA CYS A 252 -2.68 -11.63 1.37
C CYS A 252 -3.14 -10.17 1.24
N ILE A 253 -3.84 -9.66 2.24
CA ILE A 253 -4.60 -8.40 2.17
C ILE A 253 -3.96 -7.35 3.07
N GLY A 254 -3.90 -6.09 2.63
CA GLY A 254 -3.33 -4.98 3.39
C GLY A 254 -1.96 -5.34 3.94
N ALA A 255 -1.77 -5.23 5.26
CA ALA A 255 -0.51 -5.59 5.91
C ALA A 255 0.02 -7.00 5.59
N GLY A 256 -0.87 -7.93 5.20
CA GLY A 256 -0.54 -9.27 4.72
C GLY A 256 0.19 -9.33 3.37
N ILE A 257 0.26 -8.24 2.61
CA ILE A 257 1.16 -8.09 1.44
C ILE A 257 2.13 -6.91 1.61
N GLU A 258 1.81 -5.91 2.42
CA GLU A 258 2.71 -4.78 2.71
C GLU A 258 4.02 -5.24 3.38
N LEU A 259 3.94 -6.14 4.37
CA LEU A 259 5.13 -6.68 5.04
C LEU A 259 5.95 -7.60 4.12
N PRO A 260 5.35 -8.61 3.44
CA PRO A 260 6.09 -9.45 2.51
C PRO A 260 6.87 -8.68 1.44
N ALA A 261 6.34 -7.56 0.96
CA ALA A 261 6.99 -6.78 -0.08
C ALA A 261 8.37 -6.21 0.33
N PHE A 262 8.70 -6.14 1.63
CA PHE A 262 10.06 -5.83 2.10
C PHE A 262 11.04 -7.00 1.99
N GLY A 263 10.55 -8.24 2.05
CA GLY A 263 11.40 -9.43 2.10
C GLY A 263 12.31 -9.54 0.88
N ARG A 264 13.47 -10.18 1.08
CA ARG A 264 14.41 -10.49 0.00
C ARG A 264 13.77 -11.36 -1.08
N ARG A 265 12.91 -12.30 -0.68
CA ARG A 265 12.20 -13.20 -1.58
C ARG A 265 10.75 -13.37 -1.14
N VAL A 266 9.83 -13.31 -2.08
CA VAL A 266 8.40 -13.52 -1.92
C VAL A 266 7.95 -14.60 -2.87
N THR A 267 7.51 -15.73 -2.32
CA THR A 267 6.92 -16.83 -3.07
C THR A 267 5.44 -16.94 -2.74
N ALA A 268 4.62 -17.43 -3.65
CA ALA A 268 3.18 -17.56 -3.41
C ALA A 268 2.58 -18.83 -4.01
N ALA A 269 1.61 -19.44 -3.31
CA ALA A 269 0.85 -20.58 -3.81
C ALA A 269 -0.04 -20.21 -5.02
N ARG A 270 -0.31 -21.15 -5.94
CA ARG A 270 -1.16 -20.94 -7.14
C ARG A 270 -2.56 -20.32 -6.87
N GLY A 271 -3.10 -20.47 -5.66
CA GLY A 271 -4.40 -19.92 -5.24
C GLY A 271 -4.32 -18.63 -4.42
N ALA A 272 -3.14 -18.02 -4.29
CA ALA A 272 -2.98 -16.79 -3.54
C ALA A 272 -3.56 -15.57 -4.29
N PHE A 273 -4.01 -14.56 -3.54
CA PHE A 273 -4.41 -13.27 -4.09
C PHE A 273 -4.02 -12.12 -3.17
N PHE A 274 -3.85 -10.94 -3.77
CA PHE A 274 -3.33 -9.75 -3.13
C PHE A 274 -4.30 -8.58 -3.27
N GLN A 275 -4.45 -7.77 -2.22
CA GLN A 275 -5.42 -6.67 -2.23
C GLN A 275 -5.02 -5.56 -1.24
N LEU A 276 -5.26 -4.30 -1.62
CA LEU A 276 -5.09 -3.12 -0.77
C LEU A 276 -6.44 -2.38 -0.64
N PRO A 277 -7.33 -2.79 0.28
CA PRO A 277 -8.71 -2.29 0.35
C PRO A 277 -8.87 -0.98 1.14
N GLU A 278 -7.79 -0.40 1.68
CA GLU A 278 -7.81 0.66 2.70
C GLU A 278 -8.57 1.93 2.27
N ILE A 279 -8.62 2.21 0.97
CA ILE A 279 -9.36 3.36 0.42
C ILE A 279 -10.85 3.31 0.79
N ARG A 280 -11.43 2.12 0.93
CA ARG A 280 -12.83 1.92 1.35
C ARG A 280 -13.09 2.34 2.78
N PHE A 281 -12.02 2.47 3.57
CA PHE A 281 -12.07 2.92 4.95
C PHE A 281 -11.74 4.41 5.08
N GLY A 282 -11.47 5.11 3.97
CA GLY A 282 -10.93 6.47 4.03
C GLY A 282 -9.46 6.51 4.48
N LEU A 283 -8.70 5.45 4.19
CA LEU A 283 -7.30 5.28 4.58
C LEU A 283 -6.44 4.90 3.38
N LEU A 284 -5.13 4.80 3.60
CA LEU A 284 -4.14 4.26 2.67
C LEU A 284 -3.42 3.06 3.32
N PRO A 285 -2.68 2.22 2.57
CA PRO A 285 -1.83 1.17 3.14
C PRO A 285 -0.80 1.77 4.10
N GLY A 286 -0.85 1.39 5.38
CA GLY A 286 -0.11 2.05 6.47
C GLY A 286 0.72 1.13 7.36
N ALA A 287 0.98 -0.10 6.91
CA ALA A 287 1.87 -1.06 7.54
C ALA A 287 3.21 -1.16 6.81
N GLY A 288 3.59 -0.12 6.04
CA GLY A 288 4.76 -0.05 5.18
C GLY A 288 4.46 -0.20 3.68
N GLY A 289 3.19 -0.36 3.29
CA GLY A 289 2.78 -0.70 1.93
C GLY A 289 3.06 0.37 0.88
N CYS A 290 2.91 1.64 1.24
CA CYS A 290 3.27 2.74 0.35
C CYS A 290 4.79 2.91 0.23
N VAL A 291 5.58 2.14 1.01
CA VAL A 291 7.04 2.09 0.92
C VAL A 291 7.51 0.82 0.18
N SER A 292 7.08 -0.36 0.61
CA SER A 292 7.58 -1.63 0.07
C SER A 292 7.05 -1.95 -1.32
N ILE A 293 5.74 -1.79 -1.54
CA ILE A 293 5.09 -2.23 -2.78
C ILE A 293 5.56 -1.41 -4.00
N PRO A 294 5.65 -0.06 -3.95
CA PRO A 294 6.20 0.71 -5.07
C PRO A 294 7.64 0.36 -5.44
N ARG A 295 8.45 -0.15 -4.49
CA ARG A 295 9.83 -0.58 -4.77
C ARG A 295 9.89 -1.90 -5.54
N ARG A 296 8.82 -2.72 -5.47
CA ARG A 296 8.67 -3.95 -6.27
C ARG A 296 8.02 -3.69 -7.61
N ILE A 297 6.87 -3.01 -7.63
CA ILE A 297 6.02 -2.94 -8.82
C ILE A 297 5.88 -1.53 -9.41
N GLY A 298 6.58 -0.55 -8.84
CA GLY A 298 6.48 0.85 -9.25
C GLY A 298 5.23 1.56 -8.74
N ARG A 299 5.29 2.89 -8.71
CA ARG A 299 4.23 3.76 -8.16
C ARG A 299 2.86 3.54 -8.81
N GLN A 300 2.80 3.36 -10.12
CA GLN A 300 1.53 3.35 -10.85
C GLN A 300 0.72 2.08 -10.59
N ARG A 301 1.37 0.92 -10.53
CA ARG A 301 0.69 -0.34 -10.17
C ARG A 301 0.25 -0.34 -8.71
N THR A 302 1.07 0.21 -7.80
CA THR A 302 0.66 0.41 -6.40
C THR A 302 -0.56 1.33 -6.29
N ALA A 303 -0.54 2.48 -6.99
CA ALA A 303 -1.66 3.42 -7.00
C ALA A 303 -2.94 2.74 -7.54
N TRP A 304 -2.82 1.93 -8.60
CA TRP A 304 -3.94 1.16 -9.12
C TRP A 304 -4.49 0.18 -8.07
N MET A 305 -3.64 -0.61 -7.41
CA MET A 305 -4.07 -1.56 -6.38
C MET A 305 -4.79 -0.86 -5.23
N ALA A 306 -4.22 0.22 -4.70
CA ALA A 306 -4.75 0.92 -3.54
C ALA A 306 -6.00 1.76 -3.84
N LEU A 307 -6.08 2.42 -5.01
CA LEU A 307 -7.25 3.23 -5.37
C LEU A 307 -8.42 2.38 -5.89
N SER A 308 -8.15 1.29 -6.62
CA SER A 308 -9.22 0.37 -7.07
C SER A 308 -9.70 -0.54 -5.93
N GLY A 309 -8.80 -0.88 -5.00
CA GLY A 309 -9.05 -1.91 -3.99
C GLY A 309 -9.38 -3.27 -4.60
N GLU A 310 -9.02 -3.51 -5.86
CA GLU A 310 -9.29 -4.76 -6.58
C GLU A 310 -8.30 -5.87 -6.19
N ARG A 311 -8.71 -7.12 -6.41
CA ARG A 311 -7.83 -8.26 -6.21
C ARG A 311 -6.85 -8.38 -7.38
N VAL A 312 -5.60 -8.68 -7.03
CA VAL A 312 -4.56 -9.12 -7.97
C VAL A 312 -4.34 -10.60 -7.73
N ASP A 313 -4.57 -11.42 -8.75
CA ASP A 313 -4.26 -12.84 -8.68
C ASP A 313 -2.74 -13.10 -8.71
N VAL A 314 -2.35 -14.33 -8.41
CA VAL A 314 -0.93 -14.68 -8.32
C VAL A 314 -0.18 -14.56 -9.65
N ALA A 315 -0.83 -14.81 -10.78
CA ALA A 315 -0.19 -14.73 -12.09
C ALA A 315 0.17 -13.28 -12.42
N ARG A 316 -0.77 -12.36 -12.23
CA ARG A 316 -0.56 -10.92 -12.42
C ARG A 316 0.43 -10.36 -11.39
N ALA A 317 0.38 -10.82 -10.14
CA ALA A 317 1.34 -10.41 -9.12
C ALA A 317 2.78 -10.84 -9.47
N GLN A 318 2.96 -12.04 -10.06
CA GLN A 318 4.25 -12.50 -10.56
C GLN A 318 4.72 -11.68 -11.77
N GLU A 319 3.84 -11.46 -12.76
CA GLU A 319 4.14 -10.62 -13.92
C GLU A 319 4.60 -9.21 -13.50
N TRP A 320 4.02 -8.68 -12.44
CA TRP A 320 4.37 -7.36 -11.92
C TRP A 320 5.66 -7.32 -11.12
N GLY A 321 6.17 -8.46 -10.65
CA GLY A 321 7.30 -8.55 -9.71
C GLY A 321 6.92 -8.35 -8.24
N LEU A 322 5.61 -8.35 -7.91
CA LEU A 322 5.17 -8.35 -6.51
C LEU A 322 5.50 -9.68 -5.83
N VAL A 323 5.40 -10.76 -6.59
CA VAL A 323 5.79 -12.13 -6.22
C VAL A 323 6.95 -12.55 -7.13
N ASP A 324 8.00 -13.12 -6.55
CA ASP A 324 9.19 -13.56 -7.29
C ASP A 324 8.95 -14.92 -7.96
N GLU A 325 8.18 -15.80 -7.31
CA GLU A 325 7.90 -17.15 -7.82
C GLU A 325 6.55 -17.69 -7.33
N VAL A 326 5.83 -18.36 -8.23
CA VAL A 326 4.63 -19.12 -7.89
C VAL A 326 5.01 -20.57 -7.60
N VAL A 327 4.73 -21.03 -6.39
CA VAL A 327 5.06 -22.38 -5.89
C VAL A 327 3.79 -23.23 -5.78
N GLY A 328 3.90 -24.51 -6.11
CA GLY A 328 2.77 -25.44 -6.08
C GLY A 328 3.02 -26.69 -6.91
#